data_AF-A0A7Y7THJ7-F1
#
_entry.id   AF-A0A7Y7THJ7-F1
#
_cell.length_a   1.000
_cell.length_b   1.000
_cell.length_c   1.000
_cell.angle_alpha   90.00
_cell.angle_beta   90.00
_cell.angle_gamma   90.00
#
_symmetry.space_group_name_H-M   'P 1'
#
loop_
_entity.id
_entity.type
_entity.pdbx_description
1 polymer ?
#
loop_
_entity_poly.entity_id
_entity_poly.type
_entity_poly.pdbx_seq_one_letter_code
_entity_poly.pdbx_strand_id
1 'polypeptide(L)'
;MKRMVVVTALLMIPLSASASCMKYEYSALNSMSKEELKAALRANNKEFMNSFEHGAMYLRNRNRAGFDMQDRITRDCIEQSEQIKRVLYHKYPMPGERKKSGHDSI
;
A
#
# COMPACT_ATOMS: atom_id res chain seq x y z
N MET A 1 26.32 5.11 42.86
CA MET A 1 24.86 5.07 42.63
C MET A 1 24.62 4.87 41.14
N LYS A 2 24.17 3.69 40.72
CA LYS A 2 23.86 3.36 39.32
C LYS A 2 22.49 3.97 38.97
N ARG A 3 22.44 4.94 38.06
CA ARG A 3 21.16 5.45 37.52
C ARG A 3 20.83 4.67 36.26
N MET A 4 19.77 3.88 36.37
CA MET A 4 19.08 3.17 35.30
C MET A 4 18.62 4.18 34.24
N VAL A 5 19.04 4.01 33.00
CA VAL A 5 18.46 4.72 31.86
C VAL A 5 17.26 3.91 31.40
N VAL A 6 16.06 4.42 31.69
CA VAL A 6 14.81 3.80 31.25
C VAL A 6 14.67 4.05 29.75
N VAL A 7 14.71 2.94 29.00
CA VAL A 7 14.39 2.87 27.58
C VAL A 7 12.91 3.19 27.41
N THR A 8 12.61 4.28 26.71
CA THR A 8 11.27 4.53 26.14
C THR A 8 11.45 5.02 24.71
N ALA A 9 11.85 4.10 23.83
CA ALA A 9 11.68 4.30 22.40
C ALA A 9 10.19 4.13 22.07
N LEU A 10 9.42 5.19 22.35
CA LEU A 10 8.11 5.42 21.75
C LEU A 10 8.33 5.56 20.24
N LEU A 11 8.26 4.44 19.52
CA LEU A 11 8.01 4.47 18.09
C LEU A 11 6.61 5.02 17.90
N MET A 12 6.52 6.35 17.81
CA MET A 12 5.34 7.07 17.40
C MET A 12 5.02 6.66 15.96
N ILE A 13 4.21 5.61 15.80
CA ILE A 13 3.49 5.37 14.56
C ILE A 13 2.37 6.40 14.55
N PRO A 14 2.37 7.39 13.63
CA PRO A 14 1.26 8.32 13.54
C PRO A 14 0.04 7.55 13.03
N LEU A 15 -0.85 7.18 13.95
CA LEU A 15 -2.25 6.86 13.68
C LEU A 15 -2.93 8.13 13.15
N SER A 16 -2.68 8.46 11.88
CA SER A 16 -3.39 9.52 11.20
C SER A 16 -4.73 8.96 10.72
N ALA A 17 -5.74 9.26 11.52
CA ALA A 17 -7.16 9.06 11.27
C ALA A 17 -7.64 9.88 10.06
N SER A 18 -7.31 9.40 8.87
CA SER A 18 -7.97 9.65 7.59
C SER A 18 -7.10 8.93 6.56
N ALA A 19 -7.24 7.61 6.48
CA ALA A 19 -6.32 6.76 5.75
C ALA A 19 -6.55 6.91 4.23
N SER A 20 -5.93 7.95 3.68
CA SER A 20 -5.59 8.02 2.26
C SER A 20 -4.62 6.88 1.96
N CYS A 21 -4.76 6.23 0.81
CA CYS A 21 -3.84 5.16 0.43
C CYS A 21 -2.39 5.65 0.47
N MET A 22 -1.57 4.97 1.29
CA MET A 22 -0.18 5.34 1.50
C MET A 22 0.56 5.26 0.16
N LYS A 23 1.03 6.41 -0.32
CA LYS A 23 1.79 6.50 -1.57
C LYS A 23 3.25 6.18 -1.27
N TYR A 24 3.77 5.16 -1.93
CA TYR A 24 5.18 4.79 -1.83
C TYR A 24 5.92 5.23 -3.09
N GLU A 25 7.10 5.83 -2.91
CA GLU A 25 8.03 6.00 -4.01
C GLU A 25 8.53 4.63 -4.51
N TYR A 26 8.81 4.53 -5.81
CA TYR A 26 9.30 3.28 -6.40
C TYR A 26 10.65 2.83 -5.79
N SER A 27 11.53 3.78 -5.49
CA SER A 27 12.81 3.57 -4.80
C SER A 27 12.60 2.92 -3.42
N ALA A 28 11.65 3.43 -2.63
CA ALA A 28 11.30 2.90 -1.33
C ALA A 28 10.76 1.47 -1.44
N LEU A 29 9.82 1.21 -2.35
CA LEU A 29 9.32 -0.15 -2.59
C LEU A 29 10.44 -1.11 -3.02
N ASN A 30 11.36 -0.67 -3.87
CA ASN A 30 12.45 -1.52 -4.35
C ASN A 30 13.44 -1.87 -3.23
N SER A 31 13.52 -1.08 -2.16
CA SER A 31 14.33 -1.39 -0.97
C SER A 31 13.65 -2.35 0.02
N MET A 32 12.32 -2.50 -0.03
CA MET A 32 11.56 -3.35 0.89
C MET A 32 11.81 -4.85 0.68
N SER A 33 11.79 -5.59 1.78
CA SER A 33 11.73 -7.05 1.79
C SER A 33 10.40 -7.59 1.27
N LYS A 34 10.34 -8.91 1.00
CA LYS A 34 9.11 -9.58 0.56
C LYS A 34 7.95 -9.41 1.53
N GLU A 35 8.22 -9.51 2.83
CA GLU A 35 7.18 -9.39 3.86
C GLU A 35 6.72 -7.94 4.03
N GLU A 36 7.61 -6.96 3.90
CA GLU A 36 7.24 -5.54 3.88
C GLU A 36 6.37 -5.20 2.66
N LEU A 37 6.72 -5.70 1.47
CA LEU A 37 5.89 -5.51 0.26
C LEU A 37 4.51 -6.16 0.40
N LYS A 38 4.42 -7.36 1.00
CA LYS A 38 3.13 -7.99 1.30
C LYS A 38 2.33 -7.20 2.33
N ALA A 39 2.98 -6.67 3.37
CA ALA A 39 2.34 -5.84 4.38
C ALA A 39 1.81 -4.54 3.79
N ALA A 40 2.62 -3.87 2.95
CA ALA A 40 2.21 -2.68 2.21
C ALA A 40 1.01 -2.96 1.30
N LEU A 41 1.02 -4.09 0.57
CA LEU A 41 -0.11 -4.51 -0.27
C LEU A 41 -1.38 -4.77 0.54
N ARG A 42 -1.26 -5.44 1.71
CA ARG A 42 -2.40 -5.68 2.61
C ARG A 42 -2.97 -4.38 3.19
N ALA A 43 -2.10 -3.45 3.61
CA ALA A 43 -2.53 -2.15 4.11
C ALA A 43 -3.26 -1.35 3.01
N ASN A 44 -2.71 -1.33 1.80
CA ASN A 44 -3.35 -0.69 0.65
C ASN A 44 -4.72 -1.31 0.32
N ASN A 45 -4.84 -2.64 0.34
CA ASN A 45 -6.11 -3.32 0.11
C ASN A 45 -7.14 -3.04 1.20
N LYS A 46 -6.71 -2.89 2.46
CA LYS A 46 -7.59 -2.50 3.55
C LYS A 46 -8.19 -1.11 3.31
N GLU A 47 -7.37 -0.15 2.90
CA GLU A 47 -7.86 1.20 2.61
C GLU A 47 -8.70 1.28 1.35
N PHE A 48 -8.40 0.47 0.32
CA PHE A 48 -9.28 0.30 -0.83
C PHE A 48 -10.68 -0.18 -0.43
N MET A 49 -10.78 -1.18 0.43
CA MET A 49 -12.08 -1.68 0.88
C MET A 49 -12.82 -0.63 1.71
N ASN A 50 -12.09 0.08 2.58
CA ASN A 50 -12.63 1.16 3.40
C ASN A 50 -13.16 2.32 2.54
N SER A 51 -12.42 2.72 1.49
CA SER A 51 -12.87 3.79 0.59
C SER A 51 -14.09 3.36 -0.23
N PHE A 52 -14.13 2.11 -0.67
CA PHE A 52 -15.28 1.56 -1.38
C PHE A 52 -16.55 1.54 -0.52
N GLU A 53 -16.45 1.08 0.73
CA GLU A 53 -17.57 1.06 1.69
C GLU A 53 -18.10 2.47 1.99
N HIS A 54 -17.20 3.43 2.26
CA HIS A 54 -17.59 4.82 2.48
C HIS A 54 -18.19 5.46 1.22
N GLY A 55 -17.64 5.16 0.03
CA GLY A 55 -18.21 5.60 -1.24
C GLY A 55 -19.65 5.11 -1.41
N ALA A 56 -19.91 3.84 -1.13
CA ALA A 56 -21.27 3.27 -1.17
C ALA A 56 -22.21 3.93 -0.15
N MET A 57 -21.72 4.25 1.06
CA MET A 57 -22.48 4.99 2.07
C MET A 57 -22.83 6.40 1.59
N TYR A 58 -21.87 7.13 1.01
CA TYR A 58 -22.12 8.48 0.50
C TYR A 58 -23.11 8.50 -0.67
N LEU A 59 -23.05 7.50 -1.56
CA LEU A 59 -24.07 7.33 -2.60
C LEU A 59 -25.47 7.14 -2.01
N ARG A 60 -25.61 6.27 -0.99
CA ARG A 60 -26.89 6.05 -0.30
C ARG A 60 -27.42 7.33 0.34
N ASN A 61 -26.54 8.14 0.91
CA ASN A 61 -26.88 9.41 1.55
C ASN A 61 -26.98 10.60 0.57
N ARG A 62 -26.91 10.35 -0.75
CA ARG A 62 -26.90 11.38 -1.81
C ARG A 62 -25.82 12.45 -1.62
N ASN A 63 -24.73 12.12 -0.93
CA ASN A 63 -23.60 13.01 -0.72
C ASN A 63 -22.57 12.82 -1.84
N ARG A 64 -22.72 13.59 -2.92
CA ARG A 64 -21.85 13.50 -4.10
C ARG A 64 -20.40 13.89 -3.80
N ALA A 65 -20.18 14.94 -3.01
CA ALA A 65 -18.83 15.39 -2.66
C ALA A 65 -18.05 14.32 -1.88
N GLY A 66 -18.73 13.65 -0.93
CA GLY A 66 -18.15 12.53 -0.18
C GLY A 66 -17.84 11.34 -1.09
N PHE A 67 -18.74 11.01 -2.02
CA PHE A 67 -18.50 9.95 -3.00
C PHE A 67 -17.29 10.28 -3.90
N ASP A 68 -17.22 11.47 -4.49
CA ASP A 68 -16.14 11.90 -5.38
C ASP A 68 -14.78 11.95 -4.66
N MET A 69 -14.77 12.16 -3.34
CA MET A 69 -13.56 12.05 -2.51
C MET A 69 -13.12 10.59 -2.36
N GLN A 70 -14.04 9.69 -2.01
CA GLN A 70 -13.73 8.27 -1.82
C GLN A 70 -13.37 7.57 -3.13
N ASP A 71 -13.98 7.97 -4.24
CA ASP A 71 -13.65 7.47 -5.57
C ASP A 71 -12.20 7.84 -5.96
N ARG A 72 -11.75 9.07 -5.64
CA ARG A 72 -10.34 9.46 -5.83
C ARG A 72 -9.38 8.62 -5.00
N ILE A 73 -9.70 8.40 -3.72
CA ILE A 73 -8.91 7.53 -2.84
C ILE A 73 -8.85 6.11 -3.42
N THR A 74 -9.97 5.58 -3.91
CA THR A 74 -10.05 4.25 -4.51
C THR A 74 -9.11 4.11 -5.71
N ARG A 75 -9.05 5.13 -6.59
CA ARG A 75 -8.12 5.15 -7.74
C ARG A 75 -6.66 5.18 -7.29
N ASP A 76 -6.33 6.03 -6.33
CA ASP A 76 -4.98 6.10 -5.75
C ASP A 76 -4.54 4.75 -5.17
N CYS A 77 -5.45 4.04 -4.49
CA CYS A 77 -5.20 2.70 -3.97
C CYS A 77 -4.94 1.68 -5.08
N ILE A 78 -5.67 1.74 -6.19
CA ILE A 78 -5.47 0.83 -7.34
C ILE A 78 -4.09 1.05 -7.93
N GLU A 79 -3.71 2.30 -8.19
CA GLU A 79 -2.39 2.65 -8.75
C GLU A 79 -1.25 2.18 -7.84
N GLN A 80 -1.35 2.42 -6.54
CA GLN A 80 -0.34 1.96 -5.57
C GLN A 80 -0.29 0.42 -5.47
N SER A 81 -1.44 -0.26 -5.52
CA SER A 81 -1.51 -1.73 -5.53
C SER A 81 -0.71 -2.30 -6.70
N GLU A 82 -0.90 -1.74 -7.89
CA GLU A 82 -0.19 -2.18 -9.10
C GLU A 82 1.32 -1.90 -9.03
N GLN A 83 1.72 -0.76 -8.46
CA GLN A 83 3.14 -0.46 -8.24
C GLN A 83 3.79 -1.46 -7.26
N ILE A 84 3.13 -1.75 -6.14
CA ILE A 84 3.61 -2.72 -5.14
C ILE A 84 3.70 -4.12 -5.75
N LYS A 85 2.66 -4.57 -6.48
CA LYS A 85 2.65 -5.87 -7.17
C LYS A 85 3.78 -5.98 -8.19
N ARG A 86 4.01 -4.93 -8.98
CA ARG A 86 5.09 -4.91 -9.98
C ARG A 86 6.46 -5.14 -9.32
N VAL A 87 6.76 -4.43 -8.24
CA VAL A 87 8.02 -4.61 -7.51
C VAL A 87 8.09 -6.00 -6.86
N LEU A 88 6.99 -6.45 -6.24
CA LEU A 88 6.91 -7.76 -5.60
C LEU A 88 7.19 -8.90 -6.58
N TYR A 89 6.54 -8.92 -7.74
CA TYR A 89 6.71 -9.97 -8.74
C TYR A 89 8.05 -9.88 -9.48
N HIS A 90 8.58 -8.67 -9.67
CA HIS A 90 9.92 -8.48 -10.22
C HIS A 90 11.01 -9.03 -9.28
N LYS A 91 10.95 -8.69 -7.97
CA LYS A 91 11.94 -9.13 -6.98
C LYS A 91 11.76 -10.59 -6.54
N TYR A 92 10.52 -11.06 -6.49
CA TYR A 92 10.15 -12.36 -5.94
C TYR A 92 9.18 -13.12 -6.86
N PRO A 93 9.63 -13.51 -8.07
CA PRO A 93 8.77 -14.18 -9.04
C PRO A 93 8.21 -15.49 -8.48
N MET A 94 6.98 -15.82 -8.85
CA MET A 94 6.38 -17.10 -8.45
C MET A 94 7.06 -18.27 -9.18
N PRO A 95 7.13 -19.46 -8.57
CA PRO A 95 7.65 -20.65 -9.25
C PRO A 95 6.87 -20.90 -10.54
N GLY A 96 7.53 -20.81 -11.69
CA GLY A 96 6.92 -20.97 -13.01
C GLY A 96 6.98 -19.73 -13.93
N GLU A 97 7.22 -18.53 -13.40
CA GLU A 97 7.21 -17.28 -14.19
C GLU A 97 8.62 -16.84 -14.68
N ARG A 98 9.67 -17.61 -14.37
CA ARG A 98 11.07 -17.28 -14.72
C ARG A 98 11.47 -17.49 -16.19
N LYS A 99 10.55 -17.78 -17.12
CA LYS A 99 10.90 -18.01 -18.53
C LYS A 99 10.16 -17.05 -19.46
N LYS A 100 10.63 -15.81 -19.58
CA LYS A 100 10.71 -15.02 -20.84
C LYS A 100 11.69 -13.85 -20.66
N SER A 101 12.98 -14.14 -20.54
CA SER A 101 14.05 -13.17 -20.83
C SER A 101 15.29 -13.87 -21.39
N GLY A 102 15.12 -14.64 -22.47
CA GLY A 102 16.10 -14.65 -23.56
C GLY A 102 15.55 -13.64 -24.58
N HIS A 103 16.22 -12.57 -24.98
CA HIS A 103 17.44 -12.62 -25.79
C HIS A 103 17.38 -13.70 -26.88
N ASP A 104 16.28 -13.74 -27.64
CA ASP A 104 16.32 -14.24 -29.01
C ASP A 104 16.52 -13.01 -29.91
N SER A 105 17.78 -12.57 -30.00
CA SER A 105 18.26 -11.78 -31.11
C SER A 105 18.27 -12.69 -32.35
N ILE A 106 17.45 -12.37 -33.34
CA ILE A 106 17.60 -12.81 -34.74
C ILE A 106 18.41 -11.74 -35.46
#